data_AF-A0A8T5GFI0-F1
#
_entry.id   AF-A0A8T5GFI0-F1
#
_cell.length_a   1.000
_cell.length_b   1.000
_cell.length_c   1.000
_cell.angle_alpha   90.00
_cell.angle_beta   90.00
_cell.angle_gamma   90.00
#
_symmetry.space_group_name_H-M   'P 1'
#
loop_
_entity.id
_entity.type
_entity.pdbx_description
1 polymer ?
#
loop_
_entity_poly.entity_id
_entity_poly.type
_entity_poly.pdbx_seq_one_letter_code
_entity_poly.pdbx_strand_id
1 'polypeptide(L)'
;MLNLEKAGADFIVIPGNTVHHFIEEMREIVKIPILSIIDETKKEILAEKLSCVGILASKTTIDLGLYQNLPISTISPNSFQQIKINEVIETVMGAKHNFTHTNDLKSIISNYVEEGAQAVILGCTELPLAINQINTKIKLFNTIDILAHSTLKEAYN
;
A
#
# COMPACT_ATOMS: atom_id res chain seq x y z
N MET A 1 1.73 21.21 -0.84
CA MET A 1 2.71 20.99 -1.92
C MET A 1 3.40 22.28 -2.31
N LEU A 2 2.68 23.27 -2.87
CA LEU A 2 3.27 24.60 -3.21
C LEU A 2 4.01 25.29 -2.05
N ASN A 3 3.51 25.16 -0.81
CA ASN A 3 4.21 25.72 0.36
C ASN A 3 5.52 24.98 0.68
N LEU A 4 5.60 23.67 0.42
CA LEU A 4 6.83 22.89 0.62
C LEU A 4 7.87 23.26 -0.44
N GLU A 5 7.44 23.38 -1.70
CA GLU A 5 8.27 23.88 -2.80
C GLU A 5 8.81 25.30 -2.50
N LYS A 6 7.94 26.23 -2.06
CA LYS A 6 8.35 27.58 -1.65
C LYS A 6 9.29 27.57 -0.43
N ALA A 7 9.19 26.57 0.43
CA ALA A 7 10.07 26.40 1.58
C ALA A 7 11.44 25.78 1.21
N GLY A 8 11.65 25.42 -0.06
CA GLY A 8 12.92 24.88 -0.55
C GLY A 8 13.03 23.36 -0.49
N ALA A 9 11.91 22.63 -0.48
CA ALA A 9 11.95 21.17 -0.63
C ALA A 9 12.42 20.78 -2.04
N ASP A 10 13.34 19.83 -2.14
CA ASP A 10 13.85 19.32 -3.42
C ASP A 10 12.87 18.36 -4.10
N PHE A 11 12.04 17.65 -3.33
CA PHE A 11 10.99 16.75 -3.81
C PHE A 11 9.88 16.56 -2.75
N ILE A 12 8.77 15.94 -3.14
CA ILE A 12 7.60 15.69 -2.29
C ILE A 12 7.36 14.18 -2.16
N VAL A 13 7.05 13.75 -0.94
CA VAL A 13 6.58 12.39 -0.61
C VAL A 13 5.23 12.46 0.08
N ILE A 14 4.34 11.51 -0.24
CA ILE A 14 2.98 11.46 0.28
C ILE A 14 2.76 10.07 0.92
N PRO A 15 2.75 9.96 2.26
CA PRO A 15 2.56 8.68 2.94
C PRO A 15 1.06 8.31 2.98
N GLY A 16 0.43 8.12 1.83
CA GLY A 16 -0.98 7.76 1.73
C GLY A 16 -1.37 7.27 0.34
N ASN A 17 -1.96 6.08 0.24
CA ASN A 17 -2.23 5.41 -1.03
C ASN A 17 -3.31 6.12 -1.87
N THR A 18 -4.50 6.36 -1.29
CA THR A 18 -5.66 6.89 -2.02
C THR A 18 -5.40 8.24 -2.72
N VAL A 19 -4.61 9.13 -2.11
CA VAL A 19 -4.28 10.44 -2.68
C VAL A 19 -3.60 10.33 -4.05
N HIS A 20 -2.89 9.22 -4.32
CA HIS A 20 -2.19 9.02 -5.58
C HIS A 20 -3.12 8.80 -6.79
N HIS A 21 -4.43 8.73 -6.58
CA HIS A 21 -5.37 8.86 -7.67
C HIS A 21 -5.21 10.17 -8.45
N PHE A 22 -4.84 11.26 -7.75
CA PHE A 22 -4.66 12.59 -8.35
C PHE A 22 -3.19 12.91 -8.65
N ILE A 23 -2.33 11.89 -8.79
CA ILE A 23 -0.87 12.08 -8.87
C ILE A 23 -0.46 12.90 -10.08
N GLU A 24 -1.15 12.74 -11.21
CA GLU A 24 -0.84 13.49 -12.44
C GLU A 24 -1.24 14.96 -12.29
N GLU A 25 -2.43 15.25 -11.75
CA GLU A 25 -2.86 16.62 -11.46
C GLU A 25 -1.93 17.30 -10.44
N MET A 26 -1.42 16.55 -9.47
CA MET A 26 -0.43 17.07 -8.52
C MET A 26 0.90 17.39 -9.22
N ARG A 27 1.37 16.52 -10.12
CA ARG A 27 2.60 16.72 -10.93
C ARG A 27 2.49 17.90 -11.89
N GLU A 28 1.29 18.26 -12.35
CA GLU A 28 1.08 19.47 -13.16
C GLU A 28 1.20 20.76 -12.36
N ILE A 29 0.93 20.72 -11.04
CA ILE A 29 0.84 21.91 -10.18
C ILE A 29 2.21 22.28 -9.57
N VAL A 30 2.99 21.29 -9.10
CA VAL A 30 4.32 21.51 -8.48
C VAL A 30 5.44 21.19 -9.45
N LYS A 31 6.52 21.98 -9.43
CA LYS A 31 7.64 21.80 -10.37
C LYS A 31 8.71 20.84 -9.87
N ILE A 32 8.73 20.57 -8.57
CA ILE A 32 9.64 19.61 -7.94
C ILE A 32 9.07 18.18 -8.06
N PRO A 33 9.93 17.15 -8.13
CA PRO A 33 9.49 15.75 -8.24
C PRO A 33 8.54 15.33 -7.12
N ILE A 34 7.59 14.45 -7.45
CA ILE A 34 6.74 13.76 -6.48
C ILE A 34 7.05 12.26 -6.54
N LEU A 35 7.57 11.73 -5.42
CA LEU A 35 7.83 10.30 -5.25
C LEU A 35 6.52 9.61 -4.84
N SER A 36 6.02 8.74 -5.71
CA SER A 36 4.73 8.08 -5.58
C SER A 36 4.86 6.76 -4.82
N ILE A 37 4.08 6.58 -3.75
CA ILE A 37 4.02 5.32 -3.00
C ILE A 37 3.56 4.15 -3.89
N ILE A 38 2.67 4.42 -4.85
CA ILE A 38 2.15 3.43 -5.78
C ILE A 38 3.26 3.03 -6.76
N ASP A 39 3.95 4.00 -7.35
CA ASP A 39 4.97 3.75 -8.38
C ASP A 39 6.17 2.98 -7.78
N GLU A 40 6.64 3.41 -6.60
CA GLU A 40 7.76 2.77 -5.91
C GLU A 40 7.40 1.34 -5.46
N THR A 41 6.18 1.13 -4.95
CA THR A 41 5.71 -0.21 -4.60
C THR A 41 5.64 -1.11 -5.84
N LYS A 42 5.07 -0.63 -6.96
CA LYS A 42 4.99 -1.42 -8.20
C LYS A 42 6.38 -1.77 -8.72
N LYS A 43 7.32 -0.83 -8.70
CA LYS A 43 8.72 -1.04 -9.08
C LYS A 43 9.37 -2.13 -8.24
N GLU A 44 9.18 -2.13 -6.92
CA GLU A 44 9.73 -3.15 -6.04
C GLU A 44 9.11 -4.53 -6.28
N ILE A 45 7.79 -4.60 -6.49
CA ILE A 45 7.09 -5.85 -6.85
C ILE A 45 7.65 -6.44 -8.15
N LEU A 46 7.85 -5.62 -9.18
CA LEU A 46 8.35 -6.08 -10.48
C LEU A 46 9.81 -6.53 -10.44
N ALA A 47 10.62 -5.97 -9.54
CA ALA A 47 12.00 -6.43 -9.33
C ALA A 47 12.07 -7.88 -8.80
N GLU A 48 11.03 -8.34 -8.11
CA GLU A 48 10.93 -9.68 -7.52
C GLU A 48 10.52 -10.77 -8.51
N LYS A 49 10.11 -10.39 -9.74
CA LYS A 49 9.74 -11.33 -10.82
C LYS A 49 8.67 -12.36 -10.41
N LEU A 50 7.73 -11.94 -9.56
CA LEU A 50 6.58 -12.74 -9.15
C LEU A 50 5.58 -12.87 -10.30
N SER A 51 4.78 -13.94 -10.30
CA SER A 51 3.66 -14.11 -11.24
C SER A 51 2.32 -13.64 -10.65
N CYS A 52 2.17 -13.64 -9.32
CA CYS A 52 0.91 -13.27 -8.67
C CYS A 52 1.11 -12.61 -7.30
N VAL A 53 0.36 -11.53 -7.03
CA VAL A 53 0.35 -10.79 -5.76
C VAL A 53 -1.08 -10.57 -5.24
N GLY A 54 -1.29 -10.77 -3.94
CA GLY A 54 -2.54 -10.39 -3.27
C GLY A 54 -2.53 -8.92 -2.85
N ILE A 55 -3.70 -8.30 -2.73
CA ILE A 55 -3.83 -6.88 -2.37
C ILE A 55 -4.70 -6.77 -1.12
N LEU A 56 -4.12 -6.27 -0.02
CA LEU A 56 -4.88 -5.78 1.12
C LEU A 56 -4.85 -4.25 1.09
N ALA A 57 -6.00 -3.62 0.89
CA ALA A 57 -6.09 -2.17 0.85
C ALA A 57 -7.49 -1.68 1.25
N SER A 58 -7.62 -0.38 1.51
CA SER A 58 -8.93 0.23 1.73
C SER A 58 -9.82 0.04 0.50
N LYS A 59 -11.14 -0.03 0.73
CA LYS A 59 -12.12 -0.12 -0.37
C LYS A 59 -11.86 0.93 -1.46
N THR A 60 -11.57 2.17 -1.10
CA THR A 60 -11.29 3.24 -2.07
C THR A 60 -10.05 2.94 -2.91
N THR A 61 -8.97 2.41 -2.31
CA THR A 61 -7.76 2.01 -3.05
C THR A 61 -8.06 0.90 -4.06
N ILE A 62 -8.90 -0.07 -3.68
CA ILE A 62 -9.34 -1.15 -4.55
C ILE A 62 -10.23 -0.62 -5.68
N ASP A 63 -11.26 0.17 -5.36
CA ASP A 63 -12.20 0.72 -6.35
C ASP A 63 -11.50 1.61 -7.39
N LEU A 64 -10.46 2.34 -6.99
CA LEU A 64 -9.65 3.20 -7.87
C LEU A 64 -8.61 2.44 -8.70
N GLY A 65 -8.43 1.13 -8.49
CA GLY A 65 -7.54 0.32 -9.31
C GLY A 65 -6.04 0.61 -9.12
N LEU A 66 -5.64 1.19 -7.97
CA LEU A 66 -4.29 1.75 -7.82
C LEU A 66 -3.18 0.70 -7.96
N TYR A 67 -3.44 -0.56 -7.57
CA TYR A 67 -2.47 -1.66 -7.61
C TYR A 67 -2.78 -2.76 -8.63
N GLN A 68 -3.99 -2.81 -9.17
CA GLN A 68 -4.48 -3.88 -10.04
C GLN A 68 -3.87 -3.83 -11.45
N ASN A 69 -3.43 -2.64 -11.89
CA ASN A 69 -2.78 -2.44 -13.17
C ASN A 69 -1.27 -2.77 -13.12
N LEU A 70 -0.95 -3.98 -12.66
CA LEU A 70 0.39 -4.56 -12.71
C LEU A 70 0.48 -5.52 -13.92
N PRO A 71 1.65 -5.68 -14.56
CA PRO A 71 1.86 -6.66 -15.63
C PRO A 71 1.98 -8.11 -15.11
N ILE A 72 1.42 -8.41 -13.94
CA ILE A 72 1.36 -9.72 -13.27
C ILE A 72 -0.05 -9.92 -12.71
N SER A 73 -0.42 -11.15 -12.36
CA SER A 73 -1.74 -11.40 -11.77
C SER A 73 -1.88 -10.72 -10.40
N THR A 74 -3.06 -10.14 -10.15
CA THR A 74 -3.39 -9.54 -8.87
C THR A 74 -4.66 -10.13 -8.29
N ILE A 75 -4.65 -10.43 -6.99
CA ILE A 75 -5.83 -10.93 -6.26
C ILE A 75 -6.37 -9.79 -5.39
N SER A 76 -7.60 -9.37 -5.67
CA SER A 76 -8.32 -8.38 -4.89
C SER A 76 -9.28 -9.06 -3.91
N PRO A 77 -9.61 -8.43 -2.76
CA PRO A 77 -10.60 -8.98 -1.85
C PRO A 77 -11.98 -9.03 -2.49
N ASN A 78 -12.74 -10.09 -2.19
CA ASN A 78 -14.17 -10.11 -2.45
C ASN A 78 -14.92 -9.17 -1.49
N SER A 79 -16.22 -8.95 -1.72
CA SER A 79 -17.03 -8.02 -0.93
C SER A 79 -17.01 -8.29 0.58
N PHE A 80 -17.03 -9.55 1.00
CA PHE A 80 -16.98 -9.91 2.42
C PHE A 80 -15.60 -9.64 3.02
N GLN A 81 -14.55 -10.05 2.32
CA GLN A 81 -13.16 -9.78 2.73
C GLN A 81 -12.89 -8.28 2.82
N GLN A 82 -13.41 -7.49 1.88
CA GLN A 82 -13.25 -6.04 1.86
C GLN A 82 -13.86 -5.36 3.09
N ILE A 83 -15.04 -5.81 3.54
CA ILE A 83 -15.66 -5.32 4.78
C ILE A 83 -14.71 -5.56 5.96
N LYS A 84 -14.13 -6.76 6.08
CA LYS A 84 -13.20 -7.09 7.17
C LYS A 84 -11.90 -6.30 7.12
N ILE A 85 -11.34 -6.10 5.93
CA ILE A 85 -10.14 -5.27 5.75
C ILE A 85 -10.41 -3.83 6.21
N ASN A 86 -11.57 -3.27 5.83
CA ASN A 86 -11.96 -1.92 6.25
C ASN A 86 -12.20 -1.82 7.77
N GLU A 87 -12.89 -2.77 8.38
CA GLU A 87 -13.08 -2.82 9.84
C GLU A 87 -11.73 -2.80 10.59
N VAL A 88 -10.72 -3.53 10.09
CA VAL A 88 -9.36 -3.52 10.64
C VAL A 88 -8.71 -2.13 10.50
N ILE A 89 -8.76 -1.54 9.30
CA ILE A 89 -8.17 -0.22 9.03
C ILE A 89 -8.80 0.84 9.95
N GLU A 90 -10.12 0.88 10.06
CA GLU A 90 -10.86 1.83 10.90
C GLU A 90 -10.54 1.65 12.40
N THR A 91 -10.38 0.40 12.84
CA THR A 91 -10.01 0.08 14.23
C THR A 91 -8.64 0.62 14.58
N VAL A 92 -7.64 0.42 13.71
CA VAL A 92 -6.28 0.94 13.88
C VAL A 92 -6.29 2.47 13.84
N MET A 93 -7.01 3.06 12.89
CA MET A 93 -7.13 4.52 12.74
C MET A 93 -7.74 5.19 13.97
N GLY A 94 -8.74 4.55 14.60
CA GLY A 94 -9.35 5.02 15.83
C GLY A 94 -8.50 4.86 17.10
N ALA A 95 -7.21 4.49 16.97
CA ALA A 95 -6.28 4.14 18.05
C ALA A 95 -6.82 3.07 19.00
N LYS A 96 -7.78 2.26 18.54
CA LYS A 96 -8.27 1.12 19.30
C LYS A 96 -7.29 0.00 19.07
N HIS A 97 -6.42 -0.26 20.04
CA HIS A 97 -5.51 -1.41 20.04
C HIS A 97 -6.23 -2.76 20.24
N ASN A 98 -7.50 -2.84 19.87
CA ASN A 98 -8.30 -4.05 19.99
C ASN A 98 -8.15 -4.85 18.70
N PHE A 99 -7.10 -5.67 18.65
CA PHE A 99 -6.68 -6.46 17.49
C PHE A 99 -7.56 -7.69 17.22
N THR A 100 -8.83 -7.65 17.61
CA THR A 100 -9.81 -8.75 17.50
C THR A 100 -10.00 -9.23 16.06
N HIS A 101 -9.72 -8.38 15.08
CA HIS A 101 -9.91 -8.63 13.65
C HIS A 101 -8.65 -9.11 12.91
N THR A 102 -7.53 -9.31 13.62
CA THR A 102 -6.28 -9.76 12.99
C THR A 102 -6.36 -11.20 12.43
N ASN A 103 -7.21 -12.04 13.01
CA ASN A 103 -7.52 -13.37 12.47
C ASN A 103 -8.23 -13.30 11.10
N ASP A 104 -9.02 -12.26 10.83
CA ASP A 104 -9.66 -12.07 9.54
C ASP A 104 -8.60 -11.81 8.46
N LEU A 105 -7.61 -10.93 8.73
CA LEU A 105 -6.49 -10.69 7.81
C LEU A 105 -5.70 -11.98 7.53
N LYS A 106 -5.43 -12.79 8.56
CA LYS A 106 -4.72 -14.08 8.39
C LYS A 106 -5.50 -15.04 7.49
N SER A 107 -6.82 -15.09 7.65
CA SER A 107 -7.69 -15.94 6.84
C SER A 107 -7.71 -15.46 5.38
N ILE A 108 -7.80 -14.15 5.16
CA ILE A 108 -7.75 -13.56 3.82
C ILE A 108 -6.41 -13.85 3.13
N ILE A 109 -5.29 -13.66 3.84
CA ILE A 109 -3.96 -13.97 3.31
C ILE A 109 -3.85 -15.46 2.96
N SER A 110 -4.42 -16.35 3.78
CA SER A 110 -4.40 -17.79 3.49
C SER A 110 -5.18 -18.12 2.22
N ASN A 111 -6.34 -17.50 2.01
CA ASN A 111 -7.10 -17.64 0.76
C ASN A 111 -6.29 -17.14 -0.45
N TYR A 112 -5.60 -15.99 -0.33
CA TYR A 112 -4.74 -15.50 -1.41
C TYR A 112 -3.60 -16.47 -1.74
N VAL A 113 -3.01 -17.12 -0.73
CA VAL A 113 -1.97 -18.16 -0.95
C VAL A 113 -2.56 -19.35 -1.70
N GLU A 114 -3.76 -19.81 -1.34
CA GLU A 114 -4.46 -20.91 -2.02
C GLU A 114 -4.81 -20.55 -3.48
N GLU A 115 -5.11 -19.28 -3.75
CA GLU A 115 -5.34 -18.73 -5.09
C GLU A 115 -4.04 -18.42 -5.86
N GLY A 116 -2.86 -18.67 -5.26
CA GLY A 116 -1.56 -18.60 -5.92
C GLY A 116 -0.76 -17.32 -5.69
N ALA A 117 -1.16 -16.45 -4.76
CA ALA A 117 -0.35 -15.28 -4.39
C ALA A 117 0.99 -15.69 -3.79
N GLN A 118 2.07 -15.09 -4.28
CA GLN A 118 3.43 -15.31 -3.78
C GLN A 118 3.87 -14.22 -2.79
N ALA A 119 3.17 -13.10 -2.82
CA ALA A 119 3.34 -11.98 -1.90
C ALA A 119 2.03 -11.21 -1.72
N VAL A 120 1.94 -10.36 -0.71
CA VAL A 120 0.77 -9.51 -0.44
C VAL A 120 1.19 -8.05 -0.30
N ILE A 121 0.49 -7.15 -0.99
CA ILE A 121 0.64 -5.70 -0.87
C ILE A 121 -0.15 -5.19 0.33
N LEU A 122 0.50 -4.39 1.18
CA LEU A 122 -0.17 -3.66 2.27
C LEU A 122 -0.50 -2.23 1.79
N GLY A 123 -1.54 -2.11 0.98
CA GLY A 123 -1.99 -0.89 0.30
C GLY A 123 -2.73 0.12 1.19
N CYS A 124 -2.51 0.09 2.50
CA CYS A 124 -2.98 1.08 3.47
C CYS A 124 -1.95 1.21 4.58
N THR A 125 -1.62 2.43 5.01
CA THR A 125 -0.54 2.71 5.95
C THR A 125 -0.79 2.17 7.37
N GLU A 126 -2.04 1.84 7.69
CA GLU A 126 -2.49 1.24 8.94
C GLU A 126 -2.32 -0.29 8.98
N LEU A 127 -2.35 -0.96 7.82
CA LEU A 127 -2.28 -2.43 7.73
C LEU A 127 -1.00 -3.03 8.34
N PRO A 128 0.19 -2.43 8.21
CA PRO A 128 1.39 -2.92 8.88
C PRO A 128 1.25 -3.03 10.40
N LEU A 129 0.53 -2.08 11.03
CA LEU A 129 0.29 -2.10 12.47
C LEU A 129 -0.61 -3.27 12.89
N ALA A 130 -1.60 -3.61 12.07
CA ALA A 130 -2.44 -4.78 12.28
C ALA A 130 -1.71 -6.09 11.99
N ILE A 131 -0.89 -6.14 10.93
CA ILE A 131 -0.20 -7.36 10.50
C ILE A 131 0.96 -7.75 11.40
N ASN A 132 1.65 -6.80 12.03
CA ASN A 132 2.71 -7.12 13.00
C ASN A 132 2.22 -7.99 14.18
N GLN A 133 0.89 -8.10 14.36
CA GLN A 133 0.27 -8.97 15.36
C GLN A 133 0.03 -10.41 14.86
N ILE A 134 0.21 -10.69 13.57
CA ILE A 134 0.00 -12.02 12.98
C ILE A 134 1.27 -12.57 12.34
N ASN A 135 1.63 -13.79 12.71
CA ASN A 135 2.72 -14.51 12.07
C ASN A 135 2.26 -15.03 10.70
N THR A 136 2.83 -14.48 9.63
CA THR A 136 2.62 -14.96 8.25
C THR A 136 3.96 -15.28 7.60
N LYS A 137 3.98 -16.33 6.77
CA LYS A 137 5.17 -16.77 6.04
C LYS A 137 5.28 -16.15 4.64
N ILE A 138 4.19 -15.57 4.14
CA ILE A 138 4.18 -14.94 2.82
C ILE A 138 4.95 -13.61 2.87
N LYS A 139 5.63 -13.27 1.78
CA LYS A 139 6.28 -11.97 1.64
C LYS A 139 5.24 -10.85 1.64
N LEU A 140 5.54 -9.76 2.35
CA LEU A 140 4.68 -8.59 2.43
C LEU A 140 5.40 -7.39 1.80
N PHE A 141 4.72 -6.69 0.89
CA PHE A 141 5.15 -5.39 0.40
C PHE A 141 4.49 -4.32 1.25
N ASN A 142 5.22 -3.87 2.28
CA ASN A 142 4.78 -2.77 3.11
C ASN A 142 4.99 -1.44 2.39
N THR A 143 3.91 -0.84 1.90
CA THR A 143 3.95 0.37 1.07
C THR A 143 4.60 1.55 1.80
N ILE A 144 4.43 1.68 3.13
CA ILE A 144 5.06 2.78 3.89
C ILE A 144 6.57 2.58 4.04
N ASP A 145 7.02 1.34 4.29
CA ASP A 145 8.46 1.03 4.40
C ASP A 145 9.14 1.20 3.05
N ILE A 146 8.49 0.76 1.96
CA ILE A 146 9.00 0.95 0.60
C ILE A 146 9.15 2.44 0.30
N LEU A 147 8.12 3.25 0.57
CA LEU A 147 8.19 4.69 0.39
C LEU A 147 9.31 5.32 1.22
N ALA A 148 9.46 4.93 2.49
CA ALA A 148 10.51 5.43 3.36
C ALA A 148 11.91 5.09 2.81
N HIS A 149 12.12 3.85 2.35
CA HIS A 149 13.39 3.44 1.73
C HIS A 149 13.66 4.19 0.42
N SER A 150 12.66 4.35 -0.45
CA SER A 150 12.82 5.11 -1.70
C SER A 150 13.07 6.60 -1.42
N THR A 151 12.46 7.16 -0.38
CA THR A 151 12.71 8.54 0.07
C THR A 151 14.15 8.73 0.50
N LEU A 152 14.69 7.80 1.29
CA LEU A 152 16.10 7.85 1.70
C LEU A 152 17.02 7.74 0.49
N LYS A 153 16.76 6.82 -0.44
CA LYS A 153 17.54 6.70 -1.68
C LYS A 153 17.55 8.00 -2.47
N GLU A 154 16.38 8.61 -2.69
CA GLU A 154 16.25 9.88 -3.41
C GLU A 154 17.02 11.01 -2.72
N ALA A 155 16.94 11.11 -1.39
CA ALA A 155 17.59 12.17 -0.63
C ALA A 155 19.12 12.07 -0.56
N TYR A 156 19.70 10.88 -0.79
CA TYR A 156 21.15 10.62 -0.69
C TYR A 156 21.81 10.26 -2.03
N ASN A 157 21.06 10.29 -3.14
CA ASN A 157 21.61 10.17 -4.50
C ASN A 157 22.19 11.52 -4.97
#